data_AF-A0A942DBM6-F1
#
_entry.id   AF-A0A942DBM6-F1
#
_cell.length_a   1.000
_cell.length_b   1.000
_cell.length_c   1.000
_cell.angle_alpha   90.00
_cell.angle_beta   90.00
_cell.angle_gamma   90.00
#
_symmetry.space_group_name_H-M   'P 1'
#
loop_
_entity.id
_entity.type
_entity.pdbx_description
1 polymer ?
#
loop_
_entity_poly.entity_id
_entity_poly.type
_entity_poly.pdbx_seq_one_letter_code
_entity_poly.pdbx_strand_id
1 'polypeptide(L)'
;MNLVRIAPYVIAVTLTLGNAQQRASAYGESGYISSEIAQCRQMESSGQWYQAGQGYYGLLLGQVNMNGGIAPDFKVALMRRALACMTRAANSSNPGERSQAQQALPGFYVSMAKLDPNNPTWPYLLAQYRCAIGGYLEAKENLQDALATTGGQPAVRDKARKLLAHIGGYMGADRARVAREANAPGVRQALSRLPDTRGQVRMARPMTPDGAARKWLGQQTAADKDNGW
;
A
#
# COMPACT_ATOMS: atom_id res chain seq x y z
N MET A 1 -12.05 -24.72 5.31
CA MET A 1 -11.35 -23.43 5.45
C MET A 1 -12.38 -22.36 5.81
N ASN A 2 -12.50 -22.00 7.08
CA ASN A 2 -13.42 -20.96 7.52
C ASN A 2 -12.84 -19.60 7.14
N LEU A 3 -13.48 -18.93 6.17
CA LEU A 3 -13.17 -17.59 5.72
C LEU A 3 -13.10 -16.64 6.93
N VAL A 4 -12.01 -15.90 7.00
CA VAL A 4 -11.69 -14.90 8.02
C VAL A 4 -12.90 -13.98 8.21
N ARG A 5 -13.60 -14.12 9.33
CA ARG A 5 -14.49 -13.06 9.81
C ARG A 5 -13.61 -11.88 10.18
N ILE A 6 -13.41 -10.97 9.21
CA ILE A 6 -12.76 -9.67 9.44
C ILE A 6 -13.63 -8.96 10.47
N ALA A 7 -13.16 -8.98 11.72
CA ALA A 7 -13.90 -8.58 12.92
C ALA A 7 -14.28 -7.08 12.88
N PRO A 8 -15.18 -6.59 13.77
CA PRO A 8 -16.00 -5.38 13.64
C PRO A 8 -15.27 -4.02 13.63
N TYR A 9 -13.95 -3.99 13.46
CA TYR A 9 -13.16 -2.76 13.38
C TYR A 9 -13.54 -1.85 12.20
N VAL A 10 -14.17 -2.40 11.15
CA VAL A 10 -14.62 -1.62 9.98
C VAL A 10 -15.87 -0.78 10.27
N ILE A 11 -16.65 -1.13 11.30
CA ILE A 11 -17.86 -0.38 11.69
C ILE A 11 -17.50 0.98 12.30
N ALA A 12 -16.35 1.11 12.96
CA ALA A 12 -15.91 2.39 13.53
C ALA A 12 -15.50 3.43 12.46
N VAL A 13 -15.20 2.99 11.24
CA VAL A 13 -14.77 3.88 10.13
C VAL A 13 -15.95 4.55 9.42
N THR A 14 -17.18 4.08 9.65
CA THR A 14 -18.36 4.53 8.89
C THR A 14 -18.95 5.86 9.35
N LEU A 15 -18.53 6.40 10.51
CA LEU A 15 -19.18 7.56 11.16
C LEU A 15 -18.63 8.96 10.78
N THR A 16 -17.59 9.08 9.94
CA THR A 16 -16.95 10.39 9.63
C THR A 16 -17.22 10.94 8.22
N LEU A 17 -18.39 10.64 7.62
CA LEU A 17 -18.67 10.97 6.20
C LEU A 17 -19.38 12.31 5.93
N GLY A 18 -20.13 12.86 6.89
CA GLY A 18 -20.68 14.22 6.76
C GLY A 18 -19.57 15.25 6.50
N ASN A 19 -18.39 14.99 7.07
CA ASN A 19 -17.25 15.90 6.99
C ASN A 19 -16.46 15.80 5.69
N ALA A 20 -16.53 14.71 4.91
CA ALA A 20 -15.64 14.57 3.75
C ALA A 20 -15.99 15.53 2.60
N GLN A 21 -17.28 15.75 2.34
CA GLN A 21 -17.72 16.68 1.28
C GLN A 21 -17.63 18.14 1.76
N GLN A 22 -17.95 18.40 3.03
CA GLN A 22 -17.70 19.69 3.66
C GLN A 22 -16.21 20.03 3.69
N ARG A 23 -15.34 19.04 3.87
CA ARG A 23 -13.88 19.17 3.78
C ARG A 23 -13.42 19.38 2.35
N ALA A 24 -13.92 18.62 1.36
CA ALA A 24 -13.60 18.84 -0.05
C ALA A 24 -13.96 20.26 -0.51
N SER A 25 -15.13 20.77 -0.09
CA SER A 25 -15.51 22.16 -0.33
C SER A 25 -14.65 23.17 0.45
N ALA A 26 -14.22 22.83 1.66
CA ALA A 26 -13.33 23.68 2.47
C ALA A 26 -11.88 23.71 1.93
N TYR A 27 -11.45 22.66 1.24
CA TYR A 27 -10.12 22.55 0.62
C TYR A 27 -10.06 23.13 -0.80
N GLY A 28 -11.15 23.76 -1.28
CA GLY A 28 -11.19 24.38 -2.61
C GLY A 28 -10.95 23.38 -3.75
N GLU A 29 -11.27 22.10 -3.53
CA GLU A 29 -10.97 21.05 -4.50
C GLU A 29 -11.79 21.25 -5.78
N SER A 30 -11.11 21.10 -6.93
CA SER A 30 -11.67 21.18 -8.28
C SER A 30 -13.05 20.50 -8.36
N GLY A 31 -14.02 21.17 -9.01
CA GLY A 31 -15.37 20.61 -9.21
C GLY A 31 -15.38 19.19 -9.82
N TYR A 32 -14.31 18.81 -10.50
CA TYR A 32 -14.07 17.45 -11.01
C TYR A 32 -13.96 16.38 -9.90
N ILE A 33 -13.22 16.66 -8.81
CA ILE A 33 -13.09 15.71 -7.68
C ILE A 33 -14.45 15.51 -7.00
N SER A 34 -15.25 16.58 -6.92
CA SER A 34 -16.58 16.52 -6.32
C SER A 34 -17.54 15.61 -7.08
N SER A 35 -17.50 15.61 -8.42
CA SER A 35 -18.37 14.78 -9.25
C SER A 35 -17.97 13.31 -9.22
N GLU A 36 -16.67 12.99 -9.23
CA GLU A 36 -16.19 11.62 -9.12
C GLU A 36 -16.51 11.00 -7.75
N ILE A 37 -16.37 11.79 -6.66
CA ILE A 37 -16.78 11.36 -5.32
C ILE A 37 -18.30 11.12 -5.26
N ALA A 38 -19.10 11.98 -5.89
CA ALA A 38 -20.55 11.80 -5.96
C ALA A 38 -20.91 10.51 -6.72
N GLN A 39 -20.22 10.22 -7.83
CA GLN A 39 -20.39 8.98 -8.57
C GLN A 39 -20.04 7.75 -7.71
N CYS A 40 -18.92 7.79 -6.98
CA CYS A 40 -18.55 6.71 -6.07
C CYS A 40 -19.63 6.49 -4.98
N ARG A 41 -20.21 7.56 -4.43
CA ARG A 41 -21.31 7.45 -3.45
C ARG A 41 -22.59 6.86 -4.05
N GLN A 42 -22.89 7.17 -5.31
CA GLN A 42 -24.03 6.57 -6.01
C GLN A 42 -23.83 5.07 -6.21
N MET A 43 -22.60 4.63 -6.51
CA MET A 43 -22.28 3.19 -6.57
C MET A 43 -22.47 2.54 -5.19
N GLU A 44 -22.03 3.18 -4.12
CA GLU A 44 -22.26 2.70 -2.74
C GLU A 44 -23.76 2.55 -2.42
N SER A 45 -24.57 3.56 -2.72
CA SER A 45 -26.01 3.52 -2.44
C SER A 45 -26.73 2.46 -3.27
N SER A 46 -26.21 2.15 -4.45
CA SER A 46 -26.69 1.08 -5.33
C SER A 46 -26.19 -0.32 -4.94
N GLY A 47 -25.39 -0.43 -3.87
CA GLY A 47 -24.83 -1.69 -3.39
C GLY A 47 -23.64 -2.21 -4.20
N GLN A 48 -23.07 -1.41 -5.09
CA GLN A 48 -21.90 -1.73 -5.90
C GLN A 48 -20.60 -1.44 -5.13
N TRP A 49 -20.39 -2.17 -4.03
CA TRP A 49 -19.33 -1.87 -3.07
C TRP A 49 -17.93 -2.03 -3.65
N TYR A 50 -17.68 -3.07 -4.44
CA TYR A 50 -16.38 -3.25 -5.08
C TYR A 50 -16.04 -2.10 -6.05
N GLN A 51 -16.98 -1.72 -6.91
CA GLN A 51 -16.78 -0.64 -7.88
C GLN A 51 -16.57 0.70 -7.19
N ALA A 52 -17.36 1.00 -6.16
CA ALA A 52 -17.17 2.19 -5.33
C ALA A 52 -15.79 2.23 -4.67
N GLY A 53 -15.34 1.11 -4.09
CA GLY A 53 -14.02 1.04 -3.45
C GLY A 53 -12.87 1.21 -4.45
N GLN A 54 -12.98 0.65 -5.67
CA GLN A 54 -12.00 0.90 -6.74
C GLN A 54 -12.04 2.38 -7.19
N GLY A 55 -13.22 2.99 -7.28
CA GLY A 55 -13.38 4.40 -7.63
C GLY A 55 -12.63 5.31 -6.65
N TYR A 56 -12.89 5.17 -5.34
CA TYR A 56 -12.17 5.97 -4.33
C TYR A 56 -10.66 5.73 -4.35
N TYR A 57 -10.22 4.50 -4.58
CA TYR A 57 -8.80 4.19 -4.68
C TYR A 57 -8.16 4.78 -5.94
N GLY A 58 -8.89 4.74 -7.07
CA GLY A 58 -8.50 5.35 -8.32
C GLY A 58 -8.33 6.86 -8.20
N LEU A 59 -9.24 7.54 -7.48
CA LEU A 59 -9.11 8.97 -7.17
C LEU A 59 -7.82 9.27 -6.42
N LEU A 60 -7.49 8.45 -5.42
CA LEU A 60 -6.25 8.59 -4.67
C LEU A 60 -5.02 8.42 -5.57
N LEU A 61 -4.99 7.40 -6.43
CA LEU A 61 -3.85 7.13 -7.31
C LEU A 61 -3.71 8.16 -8.44
N GLY A 62 -4.82 8.55 -9.07
CA GLY A 62 -4.84 9.52 -10.17
C GLY A 62 -4.41 10.92 -9.74
N GLN A 63 -4.66 11.28 -8.47
CA GLN A 63 -4.37 12.61 -7.92
C GLN A 63 -3.05 12.70 -7.17
N VAL A 64 -2.40 11.58 -6.82
CA VAL A 64 -1.00 11.61 -6.31
C VAL A 64 -0.04 12.22 -7.35
N ASN A 65 -0.43 12.22 -8.64
CA ASN A 65 0.33 12.82 -9.74
C ASN A 65 -0.11 14.25 -10.14
N MET A 66 -1.15 14.82 -9.52
CA MET A 66 -1.59 16.19 -9.83
C MET A 66 -0.98 17.18 -8.82
N ASN A 67 -0.19 18.12 -9.33
CA ASN A 67 0.60 19.12 -8.59
C ASN A 67 -0.19 20.07 -7.68
N GLY A 68 -1.52 19.89 -7.53
CA GLY A 68 -2.39 20.67 -6.66
C GLY A 68 -2.54 20.15 -5.23
N GLY A 69 -1.89 19.02 -4.89
CA GLY A 69 -1.70 18.57 -3.51
C GLY A 69 -2.98 18.40 -2.69
N ILE A 70 -3.71 17.30 -2.89
CA ILE A 70 -4.79 16.91 -1.97
C ILE A 70 -4.26 16.89 -0.52
N ALA A 71 -5.01 17.50 0.40
CA ALA A 71 -4.67 17.51 1.82
C ALA A 71 -4.44 16.08 2.35
N PRO A 72 -3.35 15.81 3.10
CA PRO A 72 -3.06 14.46 3.61
C PRO A 72 -4.23 13.80 4.35
N ASP A 73 -4.96 14.58 5.16
CA ASP A 73 -6.16 14.12 5.87
C ASP A 73 -7.27 13.64 4.94
N PHE A 74 -7.42 14.30 3.79
CA PHE A 74 -8.42 13.92 2.80
C PHE A 74 -8.05 12.62 2.09
N LYS A 75 -6.76 12.41 1.78
CA LYS A 75 -6.24 11.14 1.25
C LYS A 75 -6.55 9.98 2.21
N VAL A 76 -6.30 10.18 3.50
CA VAL A 76 -6.61 9.20 4.54
C VAL A 76 -8.12 8.93 4.61
N ALA A 77 -8.97 9.96 4.55
CA ALA A 77 -10.42 9.80 4.57
C ALA A 77 -10.95 9.03 3.35
N LEU A 78 -10.50 9.39 2.14
CA LEU A 78 -10.83 8.68 0.90
C LEU A 78 -10.41 7.21 0.98
N MET A 79 -9.18 6.95 1.39
CA MET A 79 -8.65 5.59 1.46
C MET A 79 -9.38 4.73 2.50
N ARG A 80 -9.74 5.31 3.66
CA ARG A 80 -10.58 4.65 4.67
C ARG A 80 -11.96 4.29 4.11
N ARG A 81 -12.56 5.16 3.28
CA ARG A 81 -13.84 4.87 2.62
C ARG A 81 -13.69 3.76 1.58
N ALA A 82 -12.65 3.85 0.75
CA ALA A 82 -12.32 2.83 -0.23
C ALA A 82 -12.19 1.44 0.43
N LEU A 83 -11.48 1.38 1.57
CA LEU A 83 -11.31 0.16 2.35
C LEU A 83 -12.62 -0.35 2.97
N ALA A 84 -13.49 0.54 3.45
CA ALA A 84 -14.80 0.15 3.98
C ALA A 84 -15.66 -0.52 2.89
N CYS A 85 -15.67 0.04 1.68
CA CYS A 85 -16.37 -0.54 0.54
C CYS A 85 -15.77 -1.88 0.12
N MET A 86 -14.43 -1.97 0.03
CA MET A 86 -13.74 -3.24 -0.24
C MET A 86 -14.03 -4.31 0.81
N THR A 87 -14.09 -3.94 2.09
CA THR A 87 -14.43 -4.90 3.15
C THR A 87 -15.87 -5.39 3.02
N ARG A 88 -16.80 -4.51 2.66
CA ARG A 88 -18.20 -4.91 2.44
C ARG A 88 -18.33 -5.82 1.22
N ALA A 89 -17.65 -5.50 0.13
CA ALA A 89 -17.55 -6.33 -1.06
C ALA A 89 -16.94 -7.71 -0.75
N ALA A 90 -15.89 -7.76 0.07
CA ALA A 90 -15.23 -9.00 0.53
C ALA A 90 -16.11 -9.86 1.47
N ASN A 91 -17.24 -9.33 1.92
CA ASN A 91 -18.26 -10.04 2.70
C ASN A 91 -19.59 -10.18 1.94
N SER A 92 -19.63 -9.78 0.66
CA SER A 92 -20.84 -9.87 -0.17
C SER A 92 -21.27 -11.33 -0.37
N SER A 93 -22.57 -11.55 -0.62
CA SER A 93 -23.10 -12.86 -1.01
C SER A 93 -22.64 -13.29 -2.40
N ASN A 94 -22.27 -12.33 -3.27
CA ASN A 94 -21.76 -12.58 -4.61
C ASN A 94 -20.32 -13.15 -4.55
N PRO A 95 -20.08 -14.41 -4.97
CA PRO A 95 -18.75 -15.02 -4.87
C PRO A 95 -17.68 -14.32 -5.72
N GLY A 96 -18.06 -13.79 -6.89
CA GLY A 96 -17.13 -13.11 -7.79
C GLY A 96 -16.62 -11.81 -7.19
N GLU A 97 -17.55 -10.98 -6.72
CA GLU A 97 -17.22 -9.72 -6.02
C GLU A 97 -16.41 -9.99 -4.74
N ARG A 98 -16.83 -11.00 -3.96
CA ARG A 98 -16.12 -11.44 -2.76
C ARG A 98 -14.66 -11.79 -3.05
N SER A 99 -14.41 -12.62 -4.04
CA SER A 99 -13.06 -13.06 -4.40
C SER A 99 -12.19 -11.90 -4.87
N GLN A 100 -12.73 -11.04 -5.75
CA GLN A 100 -12.00 -9.86 -6.25
C GLN A 100 -11.62 -8.91 -5.12
N ALA A 101 -12.57 -8.60 -4.23
CA ALA A 101 -12.31 -7.74 -3.10
C ALA A 101 -11.28 -8.33 -2.13
N GLN A 102 -11.36 -9.63 -1.84
CA GLN A 102 -10.39 -10.32 -0.98
C GLN A 102 -8.96 -10.28 -1.54
N GLN A 103 -8.80 -10.38 -2.86
CA GLN A 103 -7.50 -10.27 -3.53
C GLN A 103 -6.97 -8.82 -3.52
N ALA A 104 -7.85 -7.83 -3.57
CA ALA A 104 -7.47 -6.41 -3.58
C ALA A 104 -7.08 -5.87 -2.20
N LEU A 105 -7.74 -6.31 -1.12
CA LEU A 105 -7.58 -5.80 0.24
C LEU A 105 -6.11 -5.65 0.73
N PRO A 106 -5.19 -6.61 0.49
CA PRO A 106 -3.80 -6.46 0.91
C PRO A 106 -3.12 -5.22 0.35
N GLY A 107 -3.41 -4.87 -0.91
CA GLY A 107 -2.90 -3.65 -1.53
C GLY A 107 -3.42 -2.38 -0.83
N PHE A 108 -4.67 -2.42 -0.39
CA PHE A 108 -5.26 -1.31 0.36
C PHE A 108 -4.63 -1.15 1.75
N TYR A 109 -4.33 -2.25 2.45
CA TYR A 109 -3.64 -2.19 3.75
C TYR A 109 -2.23 -1.60 3.62
N VAL A 110 -1.48 -1.99 2.59
CA VAL A 110 -0.15 -1.43 2.30
C VAL A 110 -0.23 0.07 2.02
N SER A 111 -1.19 0.49 1.19
CA SER A 111 -1.39 1.91 0.89
C SER A 111 -1.81 2.71 2.13
N MET A 112 -2.66 2.15 3.00
CA MET A 112 -3.02 2.78 4.27
C MET A 112 -1.85 2.87 5.25
N ALA A 113 -0.98 1.86 5.33
CA ALA A 113 0.21 1.92 6.17
C ALA A 113 1.17 3.05 5.76
N LYS A 114 1.20 3.41 4.47
CA LYS A 114 1.96 4.57 3.98
C LYS A 114 1.31 5.91 4.31
N LEU A 115 -0.01 5.99 4.25
CA LEU A 115 -0.78 7.22 4.50
C LEU A 115 -0.97 7.50 6.00
N ASP A 116 -1.05 6.47 6.83
CA ASP A 116 -1.31 6.53 8.27
C ASP A 116 -0.34 5.57 9.02
N PRO A 117 0.97 5.88 9.03
CA PRO A 117 2.03 4.97 9.51
C PRO A 117 1.99 4.71 11.02
N ASN A 118 1.38 5.62 11.79
CA ASN A 118 1.31 5.49 13.25
C ASN A 118 0.16 4.60 13.72
N ASN A 119 -0.57 3.97 12.80
CA ASN A 119 -1.74 3.17 13.13
C ASN A 119 -1.43 1.65 13.04
N PRO A 120 -1.45 0.92 14.18
CA PRO A 120 -1.17 -0.52 14.22
C PRO A 120 -2.15 -1.37 13.40
N THR A 121 -3.31 -0.82 13.06
CA THR A 121 -4.40 -1.55 12.40
C THR A 121 -3.98 -2.07 11.04
N TRP A 122 -3.23 -1.29 10.26
CA TRP A 122 -2.86 -1.65 8.89
C TRP A 122 -1.90 -2.84 8.82
N PRO A 123 -0.74 -2.80 9.50
CA PRO A 123 0.15 -3.97 9.53
C PRO A 123 -0.54 -5.18 10.20
N TYR A 124 -1.39 -4.97 11.21
CA TYR A 124 -2.15 -6.08 11.82
C TYR A 124 -3.12 -6.77 10.85
N LEU A 125 -3.91 -6.01 10.07
CA LEU A 125 -4.84 -6.57 9.09
C LEU A 125 -4.11 -7.28 7.95
N LEU A 126 -2.97 -6.73 7.52
CA LEU A 126 -2.10 -7.38 6.54
C LEU A 126 -1.56 -8.72 7.07
N ALA A 127 -1.12 -8.75 8.33
CA ALA A 127 -0.70 -9.99 8.97
C ALA A 127 -1.82 -11.04 9.05
N GLN A 128 -3.05 -10.64 9.41
CA GLN A 128 -4.20 -11.55 9.43
C GLN A 128 -4.45 -12.18 8.06
N TYR A 129 -4.39 -11.37 7.00
CA TYR A 129 -4.53 -11.86 5.63
C TYR A 129 -3.43 -12.88 5.30
N ARG A 130 -2.17 -12.56 5.63
CA ARG A 130 -1.02 -13.45 5.40
C ARG A 130 -1.16 -14.78 6.15
N CYS A 131 -1.59 -14.76 7.41
CA CYS A 131 -1.92 -15.96 8.17
C CYS A 131 -2.98 -16.82 7.48
N ALA A 132 -4.01 -16.19 6.90
CA ALA A 132 -5.10 -16.91 6.24
C ALA A 132 -4.66 -17.67 4.98
N ILE A 133 -3.63 -17.18 4.29
CA ILE A 133 -3.02 -17.82 3.11
C ILE A 133 -1.76 -18.66 3.46
N GLY A 134 -1.47 -18.83 4.75
CA GLY A 134 -0.34 -19.61 5.24
C GLY A 134 1.03 -18.94 5.15
N GLY A 135 1.10 -17.63 4.86
CA GLY A 135 2.33 -16.83 4.90
C GLY A 135 2.64 -16.36 6.32
N TYR A 136 3.04 -17.27 7.19
CA TYR A 136 3.26 -17.00 8.61
C TYR A 136 4.56 -16.22 8.88
N LEU A 137 5.56 -16.34 8.01
CA LEU A 137 6.80 -15.58 8.10
C LEU A 137 6.55 -14.09 7.82
N GLU A 138 5.89 -13.76 6.71
CA GLU A 138 5.53 -12.38 6.41
C GLU A 138 4.49 -11.85 7.40
N ALA A 139 3.58 -12.71 7.89
CA ALA A 139 2.66 -12.32 8.95
C ALA A 139 3.41 -11.92 10.24
N LYS A 140 4.47 -12.64 10.61
CA LYS A 140 5.29 -12.30 11.78
C LYS A 140 5.88 -10.90 11.67
N GLU A 141 6.50 -10.57 10.55
CA GLU A 141 7.10 -9.26 10.31
C GLU A 141 6.05 -8.15 10.45
N ASN A 142 4.90 -8.31 9.78
CA ASN A 142 3.79 -7.36 9.89
C ASN A 142 3.24 -7.25 11.33
N LEU A 143 3.23 -8.34 12.12
CA LEU A 143 2.84 -8.25 13.53
C LEU A 143 3.87 -7.50 14.36
N GLN A 144 5.16 -7.66 14.08
CA GLN A 144 6.21 -6.90 14.74
C GLN A 144 6.10 -5.41 14.41
N ASP A 145 5.81 -5.07 13.15
CA ASP A 145 5.54 -3.69 12.72
C ASP A 145 4.34 -3.12 13.48
N ALA A 146 3.23 -3.87 13.58
CA ALA A 146 2.06 -3.45 14.34
C ALA A 146 2.40 -3.17 15.82
N LEU A 147 3.27 -3.97 16.43
CA LEU A 147 3.72 -3.77 17.82
C LEU A 147 4.67 -2.58 17.98
N ALA A 148 5.46 -2.26 16.96
CA ALA A 148 6.38 -1.13 16.95
C ALA A 148 5.67 0.23 16.77
N THR A 149 4.44 0.24 16.24
CA THR A 149 3.68 1.50 16.09
C THR A 149 3.32 2.13 17.44
N THR A 150 3.55 3.44 17.56
CA THR A 150 3.35 4.22 18.79
C THR A 150 1.93 4.77 18.93
N GLY A 151 1.18 4.91 17.83
CA GLY A 151 -0.17 5.47 17.81
C GLY A 151 -1.31 4.44 17.80
N GLY A 152 -2.54 4.90 17.61
CA GLY A 152 -3.74 4.06 17.48
C GLY A 152 -4.14 3.27 18.73
N GLN A 153 -5.05 2.31 18.56
CA GLN A 153 -5.71 1.64 19.68
C GLN A 153 -4.83 0.54 20.31
N PRO A 154 -4.56 0.58 21.63
CA PRO A 154 -3.77 -0.45 22.33
C PRO A 154 -4.30 -1.87 22.15
N ALA A 155 -5.63 -2.02 22.06
CA ALA A 155 -6.29 -3.31 21.84
C ALA A 155 -5.86 -4.00 20.54
N VAL A 156 -5.43 -3.25 19.51
CA VAL A 156 -4.89 -3.83 18.27
C VAL A 156 -3.53 -4.45 18.52
N ARG A 157 -2.65 -3.77 19.27
CA ARG A 157 -1.35 -4.33 19.68
C ARG A 157 -1.51 -5.56 20.56
N ASP A 158 -2.49 -5.59 21.45
CA ASP A 158 -2.79 -6.79 22.25
C ASP A 158 -3.20 -7.97 21.37
N LYS A 159 -4.06 -7.71 20.38
CA LYS A 159 -4.44 -8.73 19.40
C LYS A 159 -3.24 -9.16 18.55
N ALA A 160 -2.35 -8.25 18.18
CA ALA A 160 -1.13 -8.57 17.45
C ALA A 160 -0.19 -9.47 18.27
N ARG A 161 0.02 -9.18 19.57
CA ARG A 161 0.80 -10.05 20.48
C ARG A 161 0.23 -11.46 20.57
N LYS A 162 -1.09 -11.57 20.74
CA LYS A 162 -1.78 -12.86 20.82
C LYS A 162 -1.64 -13.66 19.54
N LEU A 163 -1.83 -13.02 18.39
CA LEU A 163 -1.67 -13.67 17.09
C LEU A 163 -0.22 -14.11 16.85
N LEU A 164 0.75 -13.27 17.21
CA LEU A 164 2.18 -13.58 17.07
C LEU A 164 2.58 -14.82 17.88
N ALA A 165 2.08 -14.93 19.12
CA ALA A 165 2.30 -16.11 19.95
C ALA A 165 1.68 -17.38 19.33
N HIS A 166 0.50 -17.24 18.72
CA HIS A 166 -0.21 -18.37 18.10
C HIS A 166 0.49 -18.88 16.82
N ILE A 167 0.99 -18.00 15.96
CA ILE A 167 1.60 -18.42 14.69
C ILE A 167 2.97 -19.10 14.84
N GLY A 168 3.58 -18.99 16.03
CA GLY A 168 4.91 -19.55 16.31
C GLY A 168 5.02 -21.05 15.99
N GLY A 169 3.96 -21.82 16.25
CA GLY A 169 3.92 -23.26 15.95
C GLY A 169 3.83 -23.60 14.45
N TYR A 170 3.40 -22.66 13.61
CA TYR A 170 3.19 -22.89 12.17
C TYR A 170 4.37 -22.42 11.30
N MET A 171 5.29 -21.62 11.87
CA MET A 171 6.43 -21.07 11.13
C MET A 171 7.39 -22.13 10.56
N GLY A 172 7.53 -23.29 11.22
CA GLY A 172 8.40 -24.36 10.73
C GLY A 172 7.94 -24.93 9.39
N ALA A 173 6.63 -25.18 9.26
CA ALA A 173 6.03 -25.64 8.00
C ALA A 173 6.14 -24.57 6.91
N ASP A 174 5.96 -23.30 7.26
CA ASP A 174 6.09 -22.18 6.32
C ASP A 174 7.52 -22.01 5.80
N ARG A 175 8.52 -22.08 6.69
CA ARG A 175 9.94 -22.09 6.29
C ARG A 175 10.25 -23.23 5.32
N ALA A 176 9.73 -24.42 5.59
CA ALA A 176 9.92 -25.56 4.70
C ALA A 176 9.26 -25.32 3.32
N ARG A 177 8.09 -24.69 3.27
CA ARG A 177 7.42 -24.29 2.03
C ARG A 177 8.27 -23.27 1.25
N VAL A 178 8.64 -22.16 1.87
CA VAL A 178 9.43 -21.10 1.23
C VAL A 178 10.79 -21.65 0.73
N ALA A 179 11.44 -22.52 1.50
CA ALA A 179 12.68 -23.16 1.08
C ALA A 179 12.50 -24.08 -0.15
N ARG A 180 11.35 -24.76 -0.28
CA ARG A 180 11.03 -25.57 -1.47
C ARG A 180 10.75 -24.71 -2.69
N GLU A 181 9.99 -23.63 -2.53
CA GLU A 181 9.72 -22.66 -3.60
C GLU A 181 11.01 -22.00 -4.10
N ALA A 182 11.90 -21.59 -3.19
CA ALA A 182 13.21 -21.04 -3.53
C ALA A 182 14.13 -22.05 -4.24
N ASN A 183 13.99 -23.34 -3.94
CA ASN A 183 14.74 -24.42 -4.57
C ASN A 183 14.04 -25.04 -5.79
N ALA A 184 12.89 -24.51 -6.21
CA ALA A 184 12.18 -25.03 -7.37
C ALA A 184 13.07 -24.92 -8.63
N PRO A 185 13.09 -25.93 -9.51
CA PRO A 185 13.99 -25.98 -10.67
C PRO A 185 13.91 -24.74 -11.56
N GLY A 186 12.72 -24.16 -11.73
CA GLY A 186 12.49 -22.94 -12.52
C GLY A 186 13.11 -21.68 -11.90
N VAL A 187 13.15 -21.57 -10.57
CA VAL A 187 13.76 -20.41 -9.87
C VAL A 187 15.28 -20.52 -9.90
N ARG A 188 15.84 -21.72 -9.69
CA ARG A 188 17.28 -21.98 -9.87
C ARG A 188 17.77 -21.70 -11.29
N GLN A 189 17.01 -22.15 -12.29
CA GLN A 189 17.36 -21.89 -13.70
C GLN A 189 17.24 -20.41 -14.07
N ALA A 190 16.27 -19.68 -13.52
CA ALA A 190 16.16 -18.24 -13.71
C ALA A 190 17.33 -17.48 -13.04
N LEU A 191 17.71 -17.87 -11.82
CA LEU A 191 18.86 -17.30 -11.10
C LEU A 191 20.20 -17.61 -11.80
N SER A 192 20.37 -18.79 -12.41
CA SER A 192 21.57 -19.13 -13.18
C SER A 192 21.68 -18.43 -14.54
N ARG A 193 20.58 -17.82 -15.01
CA ARG A 193 20.54 -17.03 -16.26
C ARG A 193 20.75 -15.54 -16.03
N LEU A 194 20.77 -15.08 -14.78
CA LEU A 194 21.15 -13.71 -14.47
C LEU A 194 22.66 -13.54 -14.66
N PRO A 195 23.13 -12.49 -15.36
CA PRO A 195 24.55 -12.23 -15.51
C PRO A 195 25.18 -11.97 -14.14
N ASP A 196 26.34 -12.59 -13.88
CA ASP A 196 27.09 -12.41 -12.65
C ASP A 196 27.63 -10.97 -12.55
N THR A 197 26.86 -10.11 -11.89
CA THR A 197 27.25 -8.71 -11.64
C THR A 197 28.29 -8.58 -10.53
N ARG A 198 28.71 -9.67 -9.86
CA ARG A 198 29.74 -9.62 -8.81
C ARG A 198 31.14 -9.38 -9.37
N GLY A 199 31.36 -9.60 -10.67
CA GLY A 199 32.62 -9.31 -11.35
C GLY A 199 32.79 -7.87 -11.86
N GLN A 200 31.71 -7.08 -12.01
CA GLN A 200 31.77 -5.78 -12.69
C GLN A 200 32.02 -4.56 -11.76
N VAL A 201 32.20 -4.76 -10.45
CA VAL A 201 32.51 -3.66 -9.51
C VAL A 201 34.03 -3.37 -9.42
N ARG A 202 34.89 -4.17 -10.05
CA ARG A 202 36.31 -3.80 -10.26
C ARG A 202 36.43 -3.08 -11.60
N MET A 203 36.32 -1.76 -11.62
CA MET A 203 36.95 -0.83 -12.58
C MET A 203 36.35 0.61 -12.51
N ALA A 204 35.43 0.90 -11.59
CA ALA A 204 35.07 2.29 -11.29
C ALA A 204 36.04 2.86 -10.24
N ARG A 205 37.20 3.37 -10.72
CA ARG A 205 38.08 4.21 -9.91
C ARG A 205 37.25 5.41 -9.40
N PRO A 206 37.29 5.76 -8.10
CA PRO A 206 36.56 6.92 -7.61
C PRO A 206 37.10 8.17 -8.31
N MET A 207 36.25 8.83 -9.09
CA MET A 207 36.52 10.16 -9.63
C MET A 207 36.57 11.11 -8.42
N THR A 208 37.73 11.72 -8.19
CA THR A 208 37.85 12.78 -7.19
C THR A 208 36.97 13.98 -7.57
N PRO A 209 36.45 14.74 -6.60
CA PRO A 209 35.54 15.88 -6.84
C PRO A 209 36.10 16.96 -7.79
N ASP A 210 37.43 17.06 -7.94
CA ASP A 210 38.09 18.08 -8.77
C ASP A 210 37.99 17.84 -10.29
N GLY A 211 37.69 16.61 -10.73
CA GLY A 211 37.59 16.28 -12.16
C GLY A 211 36.27 16.73 -12.80
N ALA A 212 35.18 16.75 -12.03
CA ALA A 212 33.86 17.11 -12.53
C ALA A 212 33.69 18.63 -12.72
N ALA A 213 34.31 19.44 -11.85
CA ALA A 213 34.20 20.89 -11.89
C ALA A 213 34.87 21.52 -13.13
N ARG A 214 36.01 20.99 -13.60
CA ARG A 214 36.70 21.50 -14.80
C ARG A 214 35.98 21.19 -16.11
N LYS A 215 35.20 20.11 -16.17
CA LYS A 215 34.46 19.73 -17.39
C LYS A 215 33.19 20.55 -17.59
N TRP A 216 32.59 21.05 -16.50
CA TRP A 216 31.41 21.91 -16.55
C TRP A 216 31.76 23.36 -16.90
N LEU A 217 32.87 23.90 -16.38
CA LEU A 217 33.26 25.29 -16.66
C LEU A 217 33.78 25.53 -18.09
N GLY A 218 34.24 24.48 -18.78
CA GLY A 218 34.72 24.57 -20.17
C GLY A 218 33.63 24.51 -21.25
N GLN A 219 32.40 24.12 -20.89
CA GLN A 219 31.29 24.04 -21.86
C GLN A 219 30.38 25.29 -21.85
N GLN A 220 30.41 26.10 -20.80
CA GLN A 220 29.63 27.35 -20.73
C GLN A 220 30.27 28.52 -21.50
N THR A 221 31.59 28.54 -21.71
CA THR A 221 32.26 29.65 -22.42
C THR A 221 32.28 29.51 -23.94
N ALA A 222 31.82 28.38 -24.48
CA ALA A 222 31.70 28.16 -25.93
C ALA A 222 30.31 28.50 -26.48
N ALA A 223 29.29 28.62 -25.62
CA ALA A 223 27.90 28.91 -26.04
C ALA A 223 27.57 30.41 -26.12
N ASP A 224 28.45 31.29 -25.62
CA ASP A 224 28.20 32.74 -25.51
C ASP A 224 28.88 33.59 -26.61
N LYS A 225 29.43 32.95 -27.66
CA LYS A 225 30.09 33.67 -28.77
C LYS A 225 29.29 33.75 -30.08
N ASP A 226 28.11 33.11 -30.16
CA ASP A 226 27.36 32.98 -31.42
C ASP A 226 26.01 33.74 -31.46
N ASN A 227 25.68 34.56 -30.47
CA ASN A 227 24.50 35.44 -30.52
C ASN A 227 24.90 36.91 -30.66
N GLY A 228 25.44 37.26 -31.82
CA GLY A 228 25.52 38.63 -32.29
C GLY A 228 24.69 38.78 -33.55
N TRP A 229 23.48 39.34 -33.43
CA TRP A 229 22.77 40.26 -34.35
C TRP A 229 21.59 40.87 -33.58
#